data_AF-A0ABC9H2Y0-F1
#
_entry.id   AF-A0ABC9H2Y0-F1
#
_cell.length_a   1.000
_cell.length_b   1.000
_cell.length_c   1.000
_cell.angle_alpha   90.00
_cell.angle_beta   90.00
_cell.angle_gamma   90.00
#
_symmetry.space_group_name_H-M   'P 1'
#
loop_
_entity.id
_entity.type
_entity.pdbx_description
1 polymer ?
#
loop_
_entity_poly.entity_id
_entity_poly.type
_entity_poly.pdbx_seq_one_letter_code
_entity_poly.pdbx_strand_id
1 'polypeptide(L)'
;MGDVLHPCPVPNLASGKDSLLFLKLYDREQTQLRYVGSLFVNDSSRASEILPELRTLAGFHANEEIELYEEIKFEPLVMCEAIDLHDTFSHAQIGTGDIICYQKSSKPVNIYRYPYVQSFLNHVHDQKEAHRKIQTLEEEVVVLKCQARHEKEEASMECVQLKHERNNAVRQVGELCDQNRQVILEFSVEDLEQATDHFSNACKVGETEYGRVYKGIIHKTMVAIKLSCSDNLFQREVSILREGRHPNIVTIVGVCSEASALVYEWLPNGNLEDRIICKNNSPPLLWRRRAQVIGEVCCMLLFLHSRKPNALVHGDLRPCNIFIDASHRSKLCHFGMSDLFLEPGTCPPNLTARLPYMDPEFLTTGELTQLSDVYSLGIIILHLLTGMPPLSIAKKVATALERDSLHLLIYKSAGDWPYMQAKQLALIGLSCVEMTREKRPDLLTKVWAIIEPMVTKPPVASWPYFQLAYEGSCAPAHFFCPILKCGELSSGLSVARLWIGESMTMHVWLEDDSAMAEVSGLLLMLAAGCVSFGVEQRRVRRRLHWLLLVASSPREIMNDPLVAADGFTYEAEAIRHWLDEGNNRSPMTNLALPNQDLIPNRALRASIQEYLQLQRQ
;
A
#
# COMPACT_ATOMS: atom_id res chain seq x y z
N MET A 1 -11.67 -4.00 -28.06
CA MET A 1 -12.87 -4.12 -28.91
C MET A 1 -12.58 -3.40 -30.20
N GLY A 2 -12.69 -4.10 -31.33
CA GLY A 2 -12.42 -3.55 -32.65
C GLY A 2 -11.68 -4.53 -33.55
N ASP A 3 -12.30 -5.69 -33.76
CA ASP A 3 -12.32 -6.49 -34.99
C ASP A 3 -11.13 -6.43 -35.95
N VAL A 4 -10.40 -7.55 -35.95
CA VAL A 4 -10.05 -8.36 -37.14
C VAL A 4 -10.42 -7.73 -38.50
N LEU A 5 -9.39 -7.36 -39.25
CA LEU A 5 -9.36 -7.57 -40.71
C LEU A 5 -8.38 -8.71 -41.01
N HIS A 6 -8.82 -9.93 -40.75
CA HIS A 6 -8.63 -11.01 -41.72
C HIS A 6 -9.69 -10.79 -42.82
N PRO A 7 -9.63 -11.40 -44.02
CA PRO A 7 -8.55 -12.19 -44.62
C PRO A 7 -8.35 -11.85 -46.12
N CYS A 8 -7.33 -12.42 -46.75
CA CYS A 8 -7.64 -13.25 -47.91
C CYS A 8 -6.73 -14.48 -47.87
N PRO A 9 -7.22 -15.64 -48.35
CA PRO A 9 -6.52 -16.90 -48.24
C PRO A 9 -5.15 -16.75 -48.89
N VAL A 10 -4.14 -17.42 -48.34
CA VAL A 10 -2.90 -17.73 -49.05
C VAL A 10 -3.34 -18.19 -50.44
N PRO A 11 -3.13 -17.42 -51.52
CA PRO A 11 -3.31 -17.93 -52.86
C PRO A 11 -2.37 -19.13 -52.88
N ASN A 12 -2.89 -20.32 -53.20
CA ASN A 12 -2.08 -21.54 -53.31
C ASN A 12 -0.69 -21.15 -53.81
N LEU A 13 0.34 -21.41 -53.00
CA LEU A 13 1.73 -21.11 -53.38
C LEU A 13 2.01 -21.88 -54.67
N ALA A 14 1.76 -21.21 -55.78
CA ALA A 14 2.03 -21.69 -57.10
C ALA A 14 3.48 -21.24 -57.36
N SER A 15 4.39 -22.16 -57.05
CA SER A 15 5.85 -22.01 -57.08
C SER A 15 6.43 -21.35 -55.83
N GLY A 16 7.43 -22.00 -55.22
CA GLY A 16 8.19 -21.48 -54.09
C GLY A 16 9.15 -20.35 -54.49
N LYS A 17 8.59 -19.28 -55.06
CA LYS A 17 9.33 -18.11 -55.57
C LYS A 17 8.66 -16.79 -55.20
N ASP A 18 7.65 -16.79 -54.33
CA ASP A 18 6.92 -15.58 -53.93
C ASP A 18 7.25 -15.23 -52.46
N SER A 19 7.65 -13.99 -52.20
CA SER A 19 7.98 -13.42 -50.90
C SER A 19 6.93 -12.44 -50.39
N LEU A 20 6.65 -12.48 -49.08
CA LEU A 20 5.76 -11.51 -48.42
C LEU A 20 6.56 -10.34 -47.84
N LEU A 21 6.30 -9.13 -48.34
CA LEU A 21 6.96 -7.90 -47.91
C LEU A 21 6.02 -7.03 -47.07
N PHE A 22 6.57 -6.34 -46.09
CA PHE A 22 5.87 -5.39 -45.23
C PHE A 22 6.25 -3.96 -45.62
N LEU A 23 5.27 -3.04 -45.63
CA LEU A 23 5.43 -1.73 -46.25
C LEU A 23 5.19 -0.59 -45.26
N LYS A 24 6.18 0.30 -45.12
CA LYS A 24 6.09 1.53 -44.33
C LYS A 24 6.23 2.75 -45.26
N LEU A 25 5.32 3.70 -45.13
CA LEU A 25 5.41 5.01 -45.77
C LEU A 25 6.05 6.00 -44.81
N TYR A 26 7.10 6.70 -45.26
CA TYR A 26 7.65 7.83 -44.53
C TYR A 26 7.08 9.15 -45.07
N ASP A 27 6.38 9.88 -44.20
CA ASP A 27 5.90 11.23 -44.51
C ASP A 27 6.99 12.24 -44.11
N ARG A 28 7.69 12.78 -45.12
CA ARG A 28 8.77 13.75 -44.92
C ARG A 28 8.28 15.09 -44.38
N GLU A 29 7.05 15.49 -44.68
CA GLU A 29 6.50 16.79 -44.26
C GLU A 29 6.10 16.75 -42.78
N GLN A 30 5.57 15.61 -42.33
CA GLN A 30 5.19 15.41 -40.93
C GLN A 30 6.28 14.75 -40.08
N THR A 31 7.38 14.32 -40.70
CA THR A 31 8.51 13.61 -40.04
C THR A 31 8.07 12.37 -39.27
N GLN A 32 7.12 11.61 -39.82
CA GLN A 32 6.54 10.42 -39.18
C GLN A 32 6.50 9.22 -40.11
N LEU A 33 6.73 8.03 -39.53
CA LEU A 33 6.56 6.75 -40.20
C LEU A 33 5.12 6.25 -40.02
N ARG A 34 4.50 5.81 -41.12
CA ARG A 34 3.17 5.20 -41.15
C ARG A 34 3.28 3.81 -41.77
N TYR A 35 2.70 2.79 -41.15
CA TYR A 35 2.62 1.46 -41.76
C TYR A 35 1.43 1.39 -42.72
N VAL A 36 1.65 0.88 -43.94
CA VAL A 36 0.68 0.97 -45.05
C VAL A 36 0.27 -0.39 -45.65
N GLY A 37 0.77 -1.50 -45.12
CA GLY A 37 0.25 -2.84 -45.43
C GLY A 37 1.33 -3.84 -45.83
N SER A 38 0.93 -4.89 -46.56
CA SER A 38 1.81 -5.99 -46.97
C SER A 38 1.50 -6.44 -48.40
N LEU A 39 2.51 -6.90 -49.12
CA LEU A 39 2.39 -7.33 -50.51
C LEU A 39 3.16 -8.63 -50.77
N PHE A 40 2.58 -9.55 -51.56
CA PHE A 40 3.30 -10.71 -52.08
C PHE A 40 3.94 -10.35 -53.43
N VAL A 41 5.24 -10.61 -53.55
CA VAL A 41 6.02 -10.33 -54.77
C VAL A 41 6.78 -11.56 -55.20
N ASN A 42 7.01 -11.75 -56.49
CA ASN A 42 7.90 -12.81 -56.94
C ASN A 42 9.36 -12.39 -56.77
N ASP A 43 10.22 -13.26 -56.24
CA ASP A 43 11.63 -12.96 -55.99
C ASP A 43 12.41 -12.58 -57.27
N SER A 44 11.91 -13.01 -58.43
CA SER A 44 12.48 -12.68 -59.75
C SER A 44 11.89 -11.43 -60.41
N SER A 45 10.89 -10.80 -59.80
CA SER A 45 10.31 -9.52 -60.26
C SER A 45 11.18 -8.34 -59.83
N ARG A 46 11.13 -7.24 -60.59
CA ARG A 46 11.86 -6.02 -60.28
C ARG A 46 11.13 -5.15 -59.27
N ALA A 47 11.87 -4.41 -58.45
CA ALA A 47 11.29 -3.47 -57.48
C ALA A 47 10.41 -2.38 -58.13
N SER A 48 10.66 -2.00 -59.39
CA SER A 48 9.79 -1.08 -60.14
C SER A 48 8.37 -1.59 -60.38
N GLU A 49 8.15 -2.90 -60.39
CA GLU A 49 6.87 -3.52 -60.76
C GLU A 49 5.81 -3.36 -59.66
N ILE A 50 6.22 -3.15 -58.41
CA ILE A 50 5.30 -2.95 -57.26
C ILE A 50 4.87 -1.50 -57.07
N LEU A 51 5.51 -0.54 -57.75
CA LEU A 51 5.23 0.89 -57.58
C LEU A 51 3.76 1.30 -57.84
N PRO A 52 3.03 0.75 -58.83
CA PRO A 52 1.61 1.07 -59.04
C PRO A 52 0.73 0.68 -57.83
N GLU A 53 1.05 -0.43 -57.19
CA GLU A 53 0.31 -0.92 -56.04
C GLU A 53 0.64 -0.11 -54.78
N LEU A 54 1.92 0.24 -54.59
CA LEU A 54 2.33 1.18 -53.53
C LEU A 54 1.66 2.55 -53.66
N ARG A 55 1.51 3.08 -54.88
CA ARG A 55 0.77 4.33 -55.12
C ARG A 55 -0.68 4.21 -54.66
N THR A 56 -1.32 3.09 -54.97
CA THR A 56 -2.71 2.84 -54.60
C THR A 56 -2.85 2.73 -53.08
N LEU A 57 -1.94 2.04 -52.41
CA LEU A 57 -1.95 1.86 -50.95
C LEU A 57 -1.67 3.17 -50.20
N ALA A 58 -0.74 4.01 -50.69
CA ALA A 58 -0.43 5.30 -50.09
C ALA A 58 -1.38 6.45 -50.51
N GLY A 59 -2.26 6.22 -51.48
CA GLY A 59 -3.14 7.26 -52.05
C GLY A 59 -2.39 8.28 -52.90
N PHE A 60 -1.26 7.91 -53.50
CA PHE A 60 -0.46 8.76 -54.39
C PHE A 60 -1.03 8.80 -55.81
N HIS A 61 -0.77 9.89 -56.54
CA HIS A 61 -1.20 10.01 -57.93
C HIS A 61 -0.33 9.15 -58.87
N ALA A 62 -0.90 8.69 -59.99
CA ALA A 62 -0.24 7.77 -60.91
C ALA A 62 1.11 8.27 -61.49
N ASN A 63 1.30 9.59 -61.53
CA ASN A 63 2.49 10.23 -62.09
C ASN A 63 3.54 10.60 -61.04
N GLU A 64 3.32 10.28 -59.76
CA GLU A 64 4.26 10.59 -58.68
C GLU A 64 5.38 9.55 -58.64
N GLU A 65 6.63 10.02 -58.65
CA GLU A 65 7.81 9.19 -58.50
C GLU A 65 7.97 8.78 -57.02
N ILE A 66 8.36 7.52 -56.79
CA ILE A 66 8.50 6.92 -55.45
C ILE A 66 9.95 6.45 -55.30
N GLU A 67 10.51 6.74 -54.14
CA GLU A 67 11.79 6.18 -53.69
C GLU A 67 11.53 5.04 -52.73
N LEU A 68 12.24 3.93 -52.90
CA LEU A 68 12.16 2.73 -52.07
C LEU A 68 13.45 2.54 -51.28
N TYR A 69 13.30 2.08 -50.05
CA TYR A 69 14.40 1.83 -49.14
C TYR A 69 14.14 0.57 -48.31
N GLU A 70 15.19 -0.16 -48.01
CA GLU A 70 15.14 -1.28 -47.08
C GLU A 70 15.44 -0.81 -45.65
N GLU A 71 14.67 -1.28 -44.68
CA GLU A 71 14.85 -0.96 -43.26
C GLU A 71 15.85 -1.93 -42.59
N ILE A 72 16.98 -1.41 -42.11
CA ILE A 72 18.08 -2.26 -41.59
C ILE A 72 18.01 -2.48 -40.06
N LYS A 73 17.50 -1.53 -39.24
CA LYS A 73 17.31 -1.65 -37.77
C LYS A 73 16.19 -0.76 -37.20
N PHE A 74 15.52 -1.22 -36.13
CA PHE A 74 14.37 -0.53 -35.52
C PHE A 74 14.78 0.57 -34.51
N GLU A 75 14.94 1.82 -34.98
CA GLU A 75 15.06 3.04 -34.16
C GLU A 75 14.51 4.27 -34.94
N PRO A 76 13.94 5.31 -34.28
CA PRO A 76 13.04 6.29 -34.92
C PRO A 76 13.72 7.34 -35.83
N LEU A 77 15.04 7.32 -35.96
CA LEU A 77 15.82 8.26 -36.78
C LEU A 77 16.81 7.55 -37.74
N VAL A 78 16.58 6.27 -38.04
CA VAL A 78 17.61 5.38 -38.61
C VAL A 78 17.52 5.18 -40.12
N MET A 79 18.65 5.52 -40.75
CA MET A 79 19.37 4.84 -41.83
C MET A 79 18.61 3.70 -42.54
N CYS A 80 18.06 4.01 -43.71
CA CYS A 80 17.57 3.04 -44.68
C CYS A 80 18.55 2.92 -45.86
N GLU A 81 18.61 1.76 -46.51
CA GLU A 81 19.42 1.57 -47.74
C GLU A 81 18.54 1.74 -48.97
N ALA A 82 19.01 2.47 -49.99
CA ALA A 82 18.23 2.74 -51.18
C ALA A 82 18.14 1.50 -52.07
N ILE A 83 16.92 1.14 -52.48
CA ILE A 83 16.69 0.00 -53.37
C ILE A 83 16.70 0.49 -54.82
N ASP A 84 17.53 -0.13 -55.66
CA ASP A 84 17.48 0.11 -57.10
C ASP A 84 16.21 -0.52 -57.70
N LEU A 85 15.41 0.30 -58.38
CA LEU A 85 14.14 -0.10 -58.97
C LEU A 85 14.28 -1.12 -60.12
N HIS A 86 15.47 -1.23 -60.72
CA HIS A 86 15.73 -2.11 -61.85
C HIS A 86 16.27 -3.49 -61.43
N ASP A 87 16.66 -3.65 -60.17
CA ASP A 87 17.08 -4.91 -59.60
C ASP A 87 15.89 -5.79 -59.20
N THR A 88 16.11 -7.10 -59.20
CA THR A 88 15.15 -8.08 -58.70
C THR A 88 15.25 -8.20 -57.18
N PHE A 89 14.14 -8.49 -56.50
CA PHE A 89 14.14 -8.63 -55.04
C PHE A 89 15.17 -9.66 -54.55
N SER A 90 15.30 -10.79 -55.26
CA SER A 90 16.34 -11.80 -55.00
C SER A 90 17.77 -11.27 -55.11
N HIS A 91 18.06 -10.37 -56.06
CA HIS A 91 19.39 -9.81 -56.24
C HIS A 91 19.70 -8.78 -55.15
N ALA A 92 18.70 -8.00 -54.77
CA ALA A 92 18.75 -7.09 -53.63
C ALA A 92 18.74 -7.83 -52.27
N GLN A 93 18.64 -9.16 -52.25
CA GLN A 93 18.54 -10.00 -51.04
C GLN A 93 17.29 -9.73 -50.18
N ILE A 94 16.26 -9.11 -50.77
CA ILE A 94 15.00 -8.82 -50.10
C ILE A 94 14.08 -10.03 -50.22
N GLY A 95 13.60 -10.53 -49.09
CA GLY A 95 12.80 -11.74 -48.98
C GLY A 95 11.64 -11.62 -48.00
N THR A 96 11.04 -12.77 -47.68
CA THR A 96 9.85 -12.83 -46.84
C THR A 96 10.11 -12.30 -45.43
N GLY A 97 9.35 -11.29 -45.02
CA GLY A 97 9.42 -10.68 -43.70
C GLY A 97 10.14 -9.35 -43.65
N ASP A 98 10.83 -8.96 -44.74
CA ASP A 98 11.55 -7.70 -44.81
C ASP A 98 10.61 -6.51 -44.94
N ILE A 99 11.08 -5.37 -44.44
CA ILE A 99 10.30 -4.13 -44.40
C ILE A 99 10.88 -3.15 -45.41
N ILE A 100 10.06 -2.77 -46.39
CA ILE A 100 10.38 -1.71 -47.34
C ILE A 100 9.73 -0.41 -46.88
N CYS A 101 10.59 0.57 -46.63
CA CYS A 101 10.22 1.96 -46.42
C CYS A 101 10.14 2.68 -47.77
N TYR A 102 9.11 3.48 -48.01
CA TYR A 102 8.99 4.26 -49.24
C TYR A 102 8.49 5.67 -48.99
N GLN A 103 8.82 6.58 -49.90
CA GLN A 103 8.41 7.98 -49.84
C GLN A 103 8.24 8.56 -51.25
N LYS A 104 7.54 9.69 -51.36
CA LYS A 104 7.43 10.44 -52.61
C LYS A 104 8.79 11.08 -52.98
N SER A 105 9.26 10.86 -54.20
CA SER A 105 10.49 11.45 -54.70
C SER A 105 10.30 12.94 -54.93
N SER A 106 11.21 13.73 -54.37
CA SER A 106 11.27 15.17 -54.60
C SER A 106 12.39 15.45 -55.59
N LYS A 107 12.07 15.65 -56.88
CA LYS A 107 13.04 16.27 -57.80
C LYS A 107 13.42 17.65 -57.24
N PRO A 108 14.71 17.98 -57.10
CA PRO A 108 15.12 19.27 -56.57
C PRO A 108 14.88 20.32 -57.66
N VAL A 109 13.78 21.07 -57.55
CA VAL A 109 13.76 22.40 -58.17
C VAL A 109 14.71 23.24 -57.32
N ASN A 110 15.74 23.80 -57.95
CA ASN A 110 16.74 24.70 -57.36
C ASN A 110 16.13 25.62 -56.28
N ILE A 111 16.26 25.21 -55.02
CA ILE A 111 16.16 26.10 -53.89
C ILE A 111 17.54 26.00 -53.24
N TYR A 112 18.38 27.01 -53.49
CA TYR A 112 19.49 27.24 -52.58
C TYR A 112 18.86 27.38 -51.20
N ARG A 113 18.96 26.34 -50.37
CA ARG A 113 18.42 26.30 -49.00
C ARG A 113 18.99 27.44 -48.14
N TYR A 114 20.06 28.07 -48.65
CA TYR A 114 20.78 29.21 -48.15
C TYR A 114 21.10 30.16 -49.33
N PRO A 115 20.21 31.10 -49.69
CA PRO A 115 20.36 31.94 -50.90
C PRO A 115 21.56 32.90 -50.86
N TYR A 116 22.23 33.03 -49.71
CA TYR A 116 23.44 33.84 -49.52
C TYR A 116 24.51 33.04 -48.77
N VAL A 117 25.80 33.23 -49.13
CA VAL A 117 26.97 32.59 -48.50
C VAL A 117 26.96 32.71 -46.98
N GLN A 118 26.51 33.85 -46.45
CA GLN A 118 26.42 34.09 -45.01
C GLN A 118 25.47 33.12 -44.29
N SER A 119 24.32 32.77 -44.88
CA SER A 119 23.36 31.87 -44.23
C SER A 119 23.83 30.41 -44.21
N PHE A 120 24.60 30.01 -45.22
CA PHE A 120 25.28 28.71 -45.23
C PHE A 120 26.40 28.65 -44.19
N LEU A 121 27.21 29.72 -44.08
CA LEU A 121 28.27 29.80 -43.08
C LEU A 121 27.73 29.82 -41.65
N ASN A 122 26.60 30.48 -41.41
CA ASN A 122 25.92 30.45 -40.12
C ASN A 122 25.41 29.04 -39.80
N HIS A 123 24.78 28.34 -40.75
CA HIS A 123 24.35 26.96 -40.53
C HIS A 123 25.51 26.00 -40.21
N VAL A 124 26.64 26.14 -40.92
CA VAL A 124 27.85 25.34 -40.65
C VAL A 124 28.45 25.69 -39.28
N HIS A 125 28.36 26.96 -38.86
CA HIS A 125 28.77 27.39 -37.53
C HIS A 125 27.88 26.78 -36.44
N ASP A 126 26.56 26.87 -36.60
CA ASP A 126 25.57 26.34 -35.66
C ASP A 126 25.68 24.81 -35.54
N GLN A 127 25.95 24.09 -36.63
CA GLN A 127 26.20 22.65 -36.58
C GLN A 127 27.50 22.31 -35.85
N LYS A 128 28.57 23.09 -36.03
CA LYS A 128 29.82 22.89 -35.28
C LYS A 128 29.64 23.18 -33.80
N GLU A 129 28.82 24.17 -33.46
CA GLU A 129 28.50 24.50 -32.08
C GLU A 129 27.63 23.41 -31.43
N ALA A 130 26.65 22.88 -32.16
CA ALA A 130 25.84 21.74 -31.74
C ALA A 130 26.70 20.48 -31.50
N HIS A 131 27.64 20.17 -32.42
CA HIS A 131 28.55 19.03 -32.23
C HIS A 131 29.46 19.20 -31.01
N ARG A 132 29.97 20.42 -30.76
CA ARG A 132 30.75 20.70 -29.55
C ARG A 132 29.92 20.50 -28.28
N LYS A 133 28.66 20.97 -28.26
CA LYS A 133 27.74 20.78 -27.13
C LYS A 133 27.44 19.29 -26.87
N ILE A 134 27.22 18.51 -27.93
CA ILE A 134 27.03 17.05 -27.81
C ILE A 134 28.26 16.40 -27.21
N GLN A 135 29.46 16.73 -27.71
CA GLN A 135 30.71 16.15 -27.19
C GLN A 135 30.95 16.49 -25.70
N THR A 136 30.64 17.73 -25.28
CA THR A 136 30.71 18.11 -23.86
C THR A 136 29.69 17.36 -23.00
N LEU A 137 28.46 17.19 -23.49
CA LEU A 137 27.43 16.43 -22.77
C LEU A 137 27.78 14.94 -22.67
N GLU A 138 28.39 14.36 -23.69
CA GLU A 138 28.86 12.97 -23.66
C GLU A 138 29.95 12.76 -22.59
N GLU A 139 30.89 13.71 -22.46
CA GLU A 139 31.91 13.70 -21.41
C GLU A 139 31.28 13.82 -20.01
N GLU A 140 30.30 14.70 -19.82
CA GLU A 140 29.56 14.85 -18.56
C GLU A 140 28.79 13.58 -18.17
N VAL A 141 28.16 12.90 -19.13
CA VAL A 141 27.44 11.64 -18.90
C VAL A 141 28.39 10.54 -18.43
N VAL A 142 29.62 10.49 -18.94
CA VAL A 142 30.63 9.52 -18.48
C VAL A 142 31.02 9.79 -17.03
N VAL A 143 31.24 11.06 -16.66
CA VAL A 143 31.57 11.45 -15.28
C VAL A 143 30.44 11.09 -14.32
N LEU A 144 29.19 11.42 -14.66
CA LEU A 144 28.01 11.10 -13.84
C LEU A 144 27.81 9.58 -13.68
N LYS A 145 28.08 8.79 -14.72
CA LYS A 145 28.04 7.32 -14.65
C LYS A 145 29.11 6.76 -13.70
N CYS A 146 30.29 7.34 -13.69
CA CYS A 146 31.35 6.96 -12.75
C CYS A 146 30.98 7.29 -11.30
N GLN A 147 30.42 8.48 -11.05
CA GLN A 147 29.94 8.88 -9.71
C GLN A 147 28.84 7.95 -9.20
N ALA A 148 27.83 7.67 -10.02
CA ALA A 148 26.74 6.75 -9.65
C ALA A 148 27.24 5.32 -9.36
N ARG A 149 28.31 4.86 -10.01
CA ARG A 149 28.92 3.55 -9.72
C ARG A 149 29.61 3.57 -8.35
N HIS A 150 30.34 4.63 -8.02
CA HIS A 150 31.00 4.78 -6.72
C HIS A 150 29.99 4.84 -5.57
N GLU A 151 28.94 5.67 -5.69
CA GLU A 151 27.87 5.77 -4.68
C GLU A 151 27.17 4.43 -4.45
N LYS A 152 26.95 3.65 -5.52
CA LYS A 152 26.36 2.30 -5.43
C LYS A 152 27.26 1.31 -4.68
N GLU A 153 28.58 1.39 -4.88
CA GLU A 153 29.54 0.53 -4.20
C GLU A 153 29.66 0.90 -2.71
N GLU A 154 29.66 2.19 -2.37
CA GLU A 154 29.62 2.68 -0.98
C GLU A 154 28.34 2.24 -0.25
N ALA A 155 27.17 2.45 -0.85
CA ALA A 155 25.89 2.00 -0.28
C ALA A 155 25.82 0.48 -0.12
N SER A 156 26.45 -0.28 -1.03
CA SER A 156 26.54 -1.73 -0.92
C SER A 156 27.40 -2.17 0.27
N MET A 157 28.51 -1.47 0.55
CA MET A 157 29.35 -1.77 1.71
C MET A 157 28.64 -1.43 3.03
N GLU A 158 27.95 -0.28 3.07
CA GLU A 158 27.17 0.13 4.24
C GLU A 158 26.01 -0.84 4.53
N CYS A 159 25.31 -1.32 3.50
CA CYS A 159 24.29 -2.37 3.62
C CYS A 159 24.85 -3.67 4.23
N VAL A 160 26.08 -4.06 3.85
CA VAL A 160 26.75 -5.24 4.42
C VAL A 160 27.10 -5.01 5.89
N GLN A 161 27.59 -3.82 6.23
CA GLN A 161 27.90 -3.45 7.62
C GLN A 161 26.63 -3.43 8.50
N LEU A 162 25.55 -2.79 8.06
CA LEU A 162 24.28 -2.75 8.78
C LEU A 162 23.66 -4.15 8.94
N LYS A 163 23.78 -5.02 7.93
CA LYS A 163 23.38 -6.44 8.06
C LYS A 163 24.20 -7.17 9.13
N HIS A 164 25.49 -6.88 9.23
CA HIS A 164 26.36 -7.47 10.24
C HIS A 164 25.98 -6.97 11.65
N GLU A 165 25.79 -5.66 11.82
CA GLU A 165 25.36 -5.04 13.07
C GLU A 165 23.99 -5.54 13.52
N ARG A 166 23.02 -5.63 12.61
CA ARG A 166 21.70 -6.25 12.86
C ARG A 166 21.84 -7.69 13.35
N ASN A 167 22.65 -8.50 12.66
CA ASN A 167 22.83 -9.91 13.05
C ASN A 167 23.48 -10.02 14.44
N ASN A 168 24.41 -9.13 14.78
CA ASN A 168 24.99 -9.05 16.12
C ASN A 168 23.98 -8.59 17.18
N ALA A 169 23.13 -7.61 16.88
CA ALA A 169 22.05 -7.16 17.76
C ALA A 169 21.00 -8.25 17.98
N VAL A 170 20.61 -8.96 16.92
CA VAL A 170 19.69 -10.12 17.01
C VAL A 170 20.32 -11.23 17.87
N ARG A 171 21.62 -11.49 17.73
CA ARG A 171 22.33 -12.45 18.56
C ARG A 171 22.36 -12.03 20.03
N GLN A 172 22.68 -10.78 20.32
CA GLN A 172 22.68 -10.23 21.68
C GLN A 172 21.27 -10.24 22.30
N VAL A 173 20.22 -9.92 21.53
CA VAL A 173 18.83 -10.03 21.98
C VAL A 173 18.45 -11.48 22.23
N GLY A 174 18.89 -12.42 21.38
CA GLY A 174 18.72 -13.86 21.62
C GLY A 174 19.37 -14.33 22.92
N GLU A 175 20.62 -13.91 23.16
CA GLU A 175 21.39 -14.19 24.37
C GLU A 175 20.73 -13.57 25.64
N LEU A 176 20.14 -12.38 25.53
CA LEU A 176 19.37 -11.73 26.61
C LEU A 176 17.99 -12.39 26.83
N CYS A 177 17.38 -12.95 25.79
CA CYS A 177 16.10 -13.65 25.86
C CYS A 177 16.25 -15.04 26.52
N ASP A 178 17.35 -15.74 26.24
CA ASP A 178 17.70 -17.01 26.88
C ASP A 178 17.92 -16.88 28.40
N GLN A 179 18.42 -15.72 28.85
CA GLN A 179 18.56 -15.40 30.27
C GLN A 179 17.23 -15.05 30.96
N ASN A 180 16.18 -14.75 30.20
CA ASN A 180 14.87 -14.33 30.68
C ASN A 180 13.79 -15.40 30.39
N ARG A 181 14.20 -16.68 30.36
CA ARG A 181 13.29 -17.82 30.22
C ARG A 181 12.20 -17.70 31.29
N GLN A 182 10.96 -17.53 30.84
CA GLN A 182 9.80 -17.39 31.71
C GLN A 182 9.76 -18.54 32.71
N VAL A 183 9.92 -18.22 34.00
CA VAL A 183 9.69 -19.19 35.08
C VAL A 183 8.20 -19.48 35.12
N ILE A 184 7.78 -20.51 34.38
CA ILE A 184 6.45 -21.09 34.52
C ILE A 184 6.47 -21.86 35.83
N LEU A 185 5.63 -21.44 36.78
CA LEU A 185 5.54 -22.09 38.07
C LEU A 185 4.89 -23.48 37.90
N GLU A 186 5.40 -24.48 38.63
CA GLU A 186 4.71 -25.75 38.80
C GLU A 186 3.86 -25.65 40.06
N PHE A 187 2.56 -25.96 39.94
CA PHE A 187 1.60 -25.99 41.05
C PHE A 187 1.20 -27.43 41.35
N SER A 188 0.95 -27.73 42.62
CA SER A 188 0.37 -29.02 43.00
C SER A 188 -1.14 -29.04 42.79
N VAL A 189 -1.76 -30.23 42.84
CA VAL A 189 -3.23 -30.34 42.77
C VAL A 189 -3.88 -29.64 43.98
N GLU A 190 -3.27 -29.73 45.16
CA GLU A 190 -3.76 -29.07 46.37
C GLU A 190 -3.77 -27.54 46.23
N ASP A 191 -2.77 -26.96 45.56
CA ASP A 191 -2.76 -25.51 45.27
C ASP A 191 -3.99 -25.11 44.45
N LEU A 192 -4.34 -25.91 43.43
CA LEU A 192 -5.49 -25.64 42.56
C LEU A 192 -6.81 -25.86 43.28
N GLU A 193 -6.92 -26.91 44.10
CA GLU A 193 -8.10 -27.17 44.92
C GLU A 193 -8.34 -26.04 45.91
N GLN A 194 -7.31 -25.60 46.63
CA GLN A 194 -7.40 -24.48 47.57
C GLN A 194 -7.80 -23.18 46.84
N ALA A 195 -7.22 -22.93 45.66
CA ALA A 195 -7.50 -21.73 44.88
C ALA A 195 -8.92 -21.67 44.34
N THR A 196 -9.58 -22.82 44.14
CA THR A 196 -10.89 -22.94 43.48
C THR A 196 -12.01 -23.43 44.40
N ASP A 197 -11.75 -23.52 45.71
CA ASP A 197 -12.66 -24.12 46.69
C ASP A 197 -13.09 -25.54 46.26
N HIS A 198 -12.10 -26.40 46.06
CA HIS A 198 -12.24 -27.78 45.55
C HIS A 198 -13.04 -27.85 44.24
N PHE A 199 -12.69 -26.98 43.27
CA PHE A 199 -13.37 -26.88 41.97
C PHE A 199 -14.88 -26.67 42.08
N SER A 200 -15.31 -25.84 43.05
CA SER A 200 -16.73 -25.55 43.28
C SER A 200 -17.41 -24.99 42.03
N ASN A 201 -18.71 -25.24 41.89
CA ASN A 201 -19.51 -24.67 40.81
C ASN A 201 -19.58 -23.13 40.86
N ALA A 202 -19.34 -22.52 42.03
CA ALA A 202 -19.29 -21.06 42.18
C ALA A 202 -18.05 -20.44 41.52
N CYS A 203 -16.93 -21.19 41.50
CA CYS A 203 -15.70 -20.80 40.83
C CYS A 203 -15.71 -21.14 39.33
N LYS A 204 -16.62 -21.98 38.85
CA LYS A 204 -16.70 -22.38 37.44
C LYS A 204 -17.07 -21.18 36.56
N VAL A 205 -16.19 -20.84 35.63
CA VAL A 205 -16.36 -19.74 34.68
C VAL A 205 -17.03 -20.25 33.40
N GLY A 206 -16.62 -21.42 32.95
CA GLY A 206 -17.12 -22.01 31.73
C GLY A 206 -16.60 -23.41 31.49
N GLU A 207 -17.26 -24.10 30.58
CA GLU A 207 -16.85 -25.40 30.06
C GLU A 207 -16.88 -25.30 28.54
N THR A 208 -15.77 -25.66 27.93
CA THR A 208 -15.55 -25.58 26.49
C THR A 208 -15.02 -26.91 25.99
N GLU A 209 -14.95 -27.08 24.67
CA GLU A 209 -14.24 -28.20 24.04
C GLU A 209 -12.79 -28.36 24.54
N TYR A 210 -12.18 -27.30 25.07
CA TYR A 210 -10.79 -27.30 25.53
C TYR A 210 -10.61 -27.73 26.99
N GLY A 211 -11.70 -27.78 27.75
CA GLY A 211 -11.63 -28.04 29.17
C GLY A 211 -12.60 -27.21 29.99
N ARG A 212 -12.49 -27.41 31.30
CA ARG A 212 -13.23 -26.65 32.32
C ARG A 212 -12.34 -25.54 32.84
N VAL A 213 -12.89 -24.32 32.92
CA VAL A 213 -12.17 -23.14 33.40
C VAL A 213 -12.79 -22.67 34.71
N TYR A 214 -11.94 -22.47 35.71
CA TYR A 214 -12.28 -22.01 37.04
C TYR A 214 -11.59 -20.68 37.32
N LYS A 215 -12.28 -19.79 38.01
CA LYS A 215 -11.71 -18.60 38.62
C LYS A 215 -11.14 -18.99 39.97
N GLY A 216 -9.89 -18.64 40.23
CA GLY A 216 -9.24 -18.93 41.50
C GLY A 216 -8.39 -17.79 42.01
N ILE A 217 -7.87 -17.95 43.23
CA ILE A 217 -6.93 -17.04 43.85
C ILE A 217 -5.71 -17.84 44.34
N ILE A 218 -4.56 -17.62 43.72
CA ILE A 218 -3.28 -18.22 44.13
C ILE A 218 -2.39 -17.10 44.65
N HIS A 219 -1.88 -17.22 45.89
CA HIS A 219 -1.04 -16.20 46.53
C HIS A 219 -1.61 -14.78 46.43
N LYS A 220 -2.91 -14.60 46.67
CA LYS A 220 -3.67 -13.33 46.52
C LYS A 220 -3.76 -12.77 45.09
N THR A 221 -3.29 -13.50 44.09
CA THR A 221 -3.41 -13.15 42.68
C THR A 221 -4.60 -13.87 42.08
N MET A 222 -5.47 -13.12 41.39
CA MET A 222 -6.61 -13.69 40.69
C MET A 222 -6.13 -14.37 39.40
N VAL A 223 -6.53 -15.63 39.22
CA VAL A 223 -6.08 -16.47 38.10
C VAL A 223 -7.26 -17.18 37.43
N ALA A 224 -7.05 -17.59 36.19
CA ALA A 224 -7.91 -18.52 35.49
C ALA A 224 -7.22 -19.89 35.42
N ILE A 225 -7.84 -20.91 36.00
CA ILE A 225 -7.32 -22.29 36.05
C ILE A 225 -8.11 -23.12 35.05
N LYS A 226 -7.46 -23.57 33.99
CA LYS A 226 -8.04 -24.42 32.94
C LYS A 226 -7.59 -25.87 33.16
N LEU A 227 -8.53 -26.76 33.43
CA LEU A 227 -8.32 -28.21 33.41
C LEU A 227 -8.51 -28.69 31.97
N SER A 228 -7.43 -29.14 31.32
CA SER A 228 -7.48 -29.55 29.91
C SER A 228 -8.29 -30.84 29.71
N CYS A 229 -8.99 -30.95 28.59
CA CYS A 229 -9.71 -32.18 28.23
C CYS A 229 -8.80 -33.39 27.95
N SER A 230 -7.55 -33.16 27.53
CA SER A 230 -6.57 -34.21 27.30
C SER A 230 -5.14 -33.70 27.51
N ASP A 231 -4.24 -34.63 27.86
CA ASP A 231 -2.83 -34.35 28.11
C ASP A 231 -2.11 -33.83 26.85
N ASN A 232 -2.51 -34.30 25.67
CA ASN A 232 -1.94 -33.85 24.39
C ASN A 232 -2.20 -32.35 24.16
N LEU A 233 -3.42 -31.88 24.44
CA LEU A 233 -3.76 -30.45 24.32
C LEU A 233 -3.00 -29.62 25.34
N PHE A 234 -2.92 -30.13 26.58
CA PHE A 234 -2.16 -29.50 27.65
C PHE A 234 -0.69 -29.31 27.24
N GLN A 235 0.01 -30.39 26.86
CA GLN A 235 1.44 -30.34 26.52
C GLN A 235 1.71 -29.42 25.32
N ARG A 236 0.83 -29.42 24.32
CA ARG A 236 1.00 -28.57 23.13
C ARG A 236 0.82 -27.09 23.45
N GLU A 237 -0.23 -26.74 24.20
CA GLU A 237 -0.46 -25.36 24.61
C GLU A 237 0.67 -24.84 25.53
N VAL A 238 1.15 -25.68 26.46
CA VAL A 238 2.33 -25.36 27.29
C VAL A 238 3.57 -25.11 26.44
N SER A 239 3.83 -25.96 25.44
CA SER A 239 5.00 -25.83 24.54
C SER A 239 4.96 -24.50 23.79
N ILE A 240 3.81 -24.14 23.21
CA ILE A 240 3.63 -22.90 22.46
C ILE A 240 3.82 -21.65 23.34
N LEU A 241 3.26 -21.67 24.55
CA LEU A 241 3.31 -20.55 25.48
C LEU A 241 4.70 -20.38 26.13
N ARG A 242 5.51 -21.45 26.20
CA ARG A 242 6.92 -21.38 26.63
C ARG A 242 7.83 -20.67 25.63
N GLU A 243 7.49 -20.72 24.34
CA GLU A 243 8.34 -20.25 23.24
C GLU A 243 8.31 -18.73 23.02
N GLY A 244 7.33 -17.98 23.57
CA GLY A 244 7.33 -16.53 23.38
C GLY A 244 6.19 -15.78 24.06
N ARG A 245 6.51 -14.60 24.57
CA ARG A 245 5.56 -13.63 25.14
C ARG A 245 5.18 -12.58 24.12
N HIS A 246 3.91 -12.17 24.14
CA HIS A 246 3.43 -11.03 23.38
C HIS A 246 2.36 -10.29 24.20
N PRO A 247 2.29 -8.94 24.17
CA PRO A 247 1.30 -8.19 24.95
C PRO A 247 -0.16 -8.58 24.68
N ASN A 248 -0.43 -9.07 23.48
CA ASN A 248 -1.75 -9.51 23.05
C ASN A 248 -1.92 -11.05 23.06
N ILE A 249 -1.02 -11.80 23.68
CA ILE A 249 -1.19 -13.23 23.96
C ILE A 249 -1.42 -13.41 25.46
N VAL A 250 -2.30 -14.33 25.85
CA VAL A 250 -2.54 -14.61 27.27
C VAL A 250 -1.27 -15.07 27.98
N THR A 251 -1.03 -14.53 29.17
CA THR A 251 0.14 -14.83 29.97
C THR A 251 -0.11 -16.09 30.79
N ILE A 252 0.74 -17.10 30.58
CA ILE A 252 0.83 -18.27 31.45
C ILE A 252 1.59 -17.92 32.74
N VAL A 253 0.96 -18.18 33.88
CA VAL A 253 1.53 -18.03 35.22
C VAL A 253 2.21 -19.32 35.66
N GLY A 254 1.55 -20.45 35.41
CA GLY A 254 2.08 -21.76 35.77
C GLY A 254 1.26 -22.91 35.18
N VAL A 255 1.67 -24.12 35.55
CA VAL A 255 1.05 -25.38 35.13
C VAL A 255 0.96 -26.31 36.32
N CYS A 256 0.05 -27.28 36.25
CA CYS A 256 0.02 -28.44 37.12
C CYS A 256 -0.04 -29.68 36.23
N SER A 257 1.10 -30.38 36.12
CA SER A 257 1.21 -31.53 35.23
C SER A 257 0.36 -32.72 35.70
N GLU A 258 0.15 -32.87 37.02
CA GLU A 258 -0.65 -33.96 37.61
C GLU A 258 -2.13 -33.90 37.22
N ALA A 259 -2.68 -32.68 37.08
CA ALA A 259 -4.07 -32.44 36.71
C ALA A 259 -4.25 -31.96 35.26
N SER A 260 -3.18 -31.95 34.46
CA SER A 260 -3.14 -31.37 33.11
C SER A 260 -3.76 -29.96 33.04
N ALA A 261 -3.39 -29.13 34.02
CA ALA A 261 -4.00 -27.82 34.24
C ALA A 261 -3.06 -26.66 33.89
N LEU A 262 -3.61 -25.64 33.24
CA LEU A 262 -2.94 -24.38 32.93
C LEU A 262 -3.46 -23.26 33.83
N VAL A 263 -2.54 -22.49 34.40
CA VAL A 263 -2.86 -21.30 35.23
C VAL A 263 -2.50 -20.04 34.45
N TYR A 264 -3.50 -19.25 34.09
CA TYR A 264 -3.37 -18.01 33.35
C TYR A 264 -3.64 -16.79 34.22
N GLU A 265 -3.20 -15.63 33.73
CA GLU A 265 -3.70 -14.34 34.22
C GLU A 265 -5.25 -14.28 34.11
N TRP A 266 -5.89 -13.61 35.08
CA TRP A 266 -7.33 -13.38 35.02
C TRP A 266 -7.68 -12.22 34.08
N LEU A 267 -8.64 -12.42 33.17
CA LEU A 267 -9.09 -11.42 32.19
C LEU A 267 -10.53 -10.98 32.51
N PRO A 268 -10.71 -9.87 33.28
CA PRO A 268 -11.98 -9.54 33.91
C PRO A 268 -13.06 -9.04 32.95
N ASN A 269 -12.71 -8.57 31.75
CA ASN A 269 -13.66 -7.97 30.81
C ASN A 269 -14.27 -8.97 29.81
N GLY A 270 -14.04 -10.27 30.02
CA GLY A 270 -14.63 -11.35 29.23
C GLY A 270 -14.08 -11.47 27.81
N ASN A 271 -14.76 -12.26 26.98
CA ASN A 271 -14.39 -12.49 25.58
C ASN A 271 -15.09 -11.51 24.63
N LEU A 272 -14.55 -11.39 23.42
CA LEU A 272 -15.01 -10.47 22.39
C LEU A 272 -16.40 -10.84 21.84
N GLU A 273 -16.73 -12.14 21.75
CA GLU A 273 -18.05 -12.61 21.28
C GLU A 273 -19.17 -12.01 22.14
N ASP A 274 -19.08 -12.17 23.46
CA ASP A 274 -20.04 -11.64 24.43
C ASP A 274 -20.13 -10.11 24.37
N ARG A 275 -19.03 -9.42 24.04
CA ARG A 275 -18.97 -7.96 23.91
C ARG A 275 -19.54 -7.44 22.59
N ILE A 276 -19.46 -8.22 21.50
CA ILE A 276 -20.08 -7.87 20.22
C ILE A 276 -21.61 -7.90 20.35
N ILE A 277 -22.14 -8.95 20.98
CA ILE A 277 -23.60 -9.12 21.17
C ILE A 277 -24.17 -8.34 22.37
N CYS A 278 -23.34 -7.56 23.07
CA CYS A 278 -23.72 -6.77 24.24
C CYS A 278 -24.39 -7.62 25.34
N LYS A 279 -23.87 -8.84 25.56
CA LYS A 279 -24.38 -9.76 26.59
C LYS A 279 -24.39 -9.08 27.96
N ASN A 280 -25.39 -9.44 28.78
CA ASN A 280 -25.63 -8.84 30.09
C ASN A 280 -25.81 -7.32 30.06
N ASN A 281 -26.39 -6.77 28.97
CA ASN A 281 -26.57 -5.33 28.75
C ASN A 281 -25.28 -4.51 28.82
N SER A 282 -24.15 -5.14 28.48
CA SER A 282 -22.87 -4.44 28.44
C SER A 282 -22.87 -3.39 27.32
N PRO A 283 -22.23 -2.22 27.52
CA PRO A 283 -22.29 -1.14 26.54
C PRO A 283 -21.66 -1.58 25.21
N PRO A 284 -22.18 -1.14 24.07
CA PRO A 284 -21.62 -1.46 22.77
C PRO A 284 -20.16 -1.04 22.65
N LEU A 285 -19.34 -1.87 22.01
CA LEU A 285 -17.97 -1.47 21.66
C LEU A 285 -18.00 -0.35 20.61
N LEU A 286 -17.40 0.80 20.95
CA LEU A 286 -17.21 1.91 20.03
C LEU A 286 -16.29 1.51 18.87
N TRP A 287 -16.45 2.19 17.73
CA TRP A 287 -15.72 1.87 16.51
C TRP A 287 -14.19 1.88 16.70
N ARG A 288 -13.66 2.85 17.46
CA ARG A 288 -12.22 2.93 17.75
C ARG A 288 -11.71 1.69 18.48
N ARG A 289 -12.50 1.17 19.42
CA ARG A 289 -12.16 -0.07 20.13
C ARG A 289 -12.24 -1.27 19.20
N ARG A 290 -13.23 -1.35 18.30
CA ARG A 290 -13.32 -2.41 17.30
C ARG A 290 -12.11 -2.41 16.35
N ALA A 291 -11.71 -1.24 15.86
CA ALA A 291 -10.50 -1.07 15.05
C ALA A 291 -9.22 -1.46 15.82
N GLN A 292 -9.14 -1.06 17.09
CA GLN A 292 -8.03 -1.45 17.98
C GLN A 292 -7.93 -2.96 18.16
N VAL A 293 -9.05 -3.66 18.39
CA VAL A 293 -9.10 -5.12 18.50
C VAL A 293 -8.63 -5.78 17.19
N ILE A 294 -9.09 -5.30 16.03
CA ILE A 294 -8.66 -5.79 14.72
C ILE A 294 -7.13 -5.67 14.59
N GLY A 295 -6.58 -4.50 14.89
CA GLY A 295 -5.14 -4.28 14.85
C GLY A 295 -4.36 -5.18 15.79
N GLU A 296 -4.84 -5.36 17.01
CA GLU A 296 -4.20 -6.24 17.99
C GLU A 296 -4.19 -7.69 17.52
N VAL A 297 -5.29 -8.19 16.93
CA VAL A 297 -5.35 -9.53 16.33
C VAL A 297 -4.36 -9.65 15.17
N CYS A 298 -4.25 -8.64 14.30
CA CYS A 298 -3.24 -8.64 13.25
C CYS A 298 -1.82 -8.75 13.81
N CYS A 299 -1.48 -7.99 14.85
CA CYS A 299 -0.15 -8.04 15.46
C CYS A 299 0.13 -9.39 16.12
N MET A 300 -0.87 -10.00 16.77
CA MET A 300 -0.75 -11.35 17.29
C MET A 300 -0.42 -12.35 16.17
N LEU A 301 -1.19 -12.33 15.08
CA LEU A 301 -0.99 -13.25 13.97
C LEU A 301 0.37 -13.04 13.31
N LEU A 302 0.80 -11.80 13.08
CA LEU A 302 2.13 -11.48 12.56
C LEU A 302 3.24 -12.07 13.44
N PHE A 303 3.10 -11.96 14.77
CA PHE A 303 4.05 -12.53 15.72
C PHE A 303 4.06 -14.07 15.70
N LEU A 304 2.90 -14.72 15.58
CA LEU A 304 2.82 -16.18 15.50
C LEU A 304 3.39 -16.70 14.17
N HIS A 305 3.06 -16.01 13.07
CA HIS A 305 3.45 -16.38 11.72
C HIS A 305 4.93 -16.11 11.43
N SER A 306 5.59 -15.20 12.16
CA SER A 306 7.01 -14.90 12.00
C SER A 306 7.96 -15.90 12.67
N ARG A 307 7.44 -16.86 13.46
CA ARG A 307 8.25 -17.88 14.14
C ARG A 307 9.00 -18.76 13.13
N LYS A 308 10.22 -19.17 13.50
CA LYS A 308 11.10 -20.06 12.73
C LYS A 308 11.50 -21.28 13.57
N PRO A 309 11.73 -22.47 12.97
CA PRO A 309 11.76 -22.75 11.53
C PRO A 309 10.40 -22.81 10.86
N ASN A 310 9.34 -23.10 11.62
CA ASN A 310 7.97 -23.20 11.11
C ASN A 310 7.11 -22.10 11.73
N ALA A 311 6.31 -21.45 10.89
CA ALA A 311 5.30 -20.51 11.35
C ALA A 311 4.28 -21.20 12.24
N LEU A 312 3.92 -20.57 13.35
CA LEU A 312 2.88 -21.08 14.23
C LEU A 312 1.52 -20.56 13.75
N VAL A 313 0.66 -21.46 13.30
CA VAL A 313 -0.73 -21.14 12.92
C VAL A 313 -1.64 -21.32 14.13
N HIS A 314 -2.54 -20.37 14.39
CA HIS A 314 -3.45 -20.46 15.52
C HIS A 314 -4.53 -21.52 15.28
N GLY A 315 -5.20 -21.49 14.13
CA GLY A 315 -6.13 -22.52 13.67
C GLY A 315 -7.55 -22.48 14.25
N ASP A 316 -7.75 -21.86 15.42
CA ASP A 316 -9.10 -21.61 15.98
C ASP A 316 -9.34 -20.12 16.29
N LEU A 317 -9.01 -19.23 15.35
CA LEU A 317 -9.17 -17.79 15.60
C LEU A 317 -10.65 -17.39 15.55
N ARG A 318 -11.22 -17.05 16.72
CA ARG A 318 -12.63 -16.67 16.89
C ARG A 318 -12.82 -15.62 18.00
N PRO A 319 -13.90 -14.81 17.98
CA PRO A 319 -14.14 -13.82 19.03
C PRO A 319 -14.25 -14.41 20.44
N CYS A 320 -14.71 -15.65 20.60
CA CYS A 320 -14.76 -16.32 21.91
C CYS A 320 -13.38 -16.62 22.52
N ASN A 321 -12.32 -16.63 21.69
CA ASN A 321 -10.93 -16.85 22.11
C ASN A 321 -10.14 -15.55 22.28
N ILE A 322 -10.74 -14.41 21.94
CA ILE A 322 -10.13 -13.09 22.11
C ILE A 322 -10.72 -12.46 23.36
N PHE A 323 -9.93 -12.41 24.42
CA PHE A 323 -10.33 -11.84 25.70
C PHE A 323 -9.91 -10.39 25.84
N ILE A 324 -10.59 -9.66 26.72
CA ILE A 324 -10.28 -8.27 27.03
C ILE A 324 -9.70 -8.21 28.44
N ASP A 325 -8.49 -7.66 28.56
CA ASP A 325 -7.83 -7.48 29.84
C ASP A 325 -8.38 -6.25 30.61
N ALA A 326 -7.89 -6.04 31.83
CA ALA A 326 -8.30 -4.90 32.67
C ALA A 326 -7.97 -3.53 32.04
N SER A 327 -6.99 -3.46 31.13
CA SER A 327 -6.58 -2.24 30.41
C SER A 327 -7.34 -2.05 29.09
N HIS A 328 -8.36 -2.86 28.83
CA HIS A 328 -9.12 -2.89 27.57
C HIS A 328 -8.25 -3.17 26.33
N ARG A 329 -7.23 -4.02 26.48
CA ARG A 329 -6.46 -4.61 25.39
C ARG A 329 -6.94 -6.03 25.13
N SER A 330 -6.85 -6.49 23.89
CA SER A 330 -7.17 -7.85 23.49
C SER A 330 -6.02 -8.81 23.77
N LYS A 331 -6.37 -9.99 24.29
CA LYS A 331 -5.46 -11.13 24.48
C LYS A 331 -6.05 -12.38 23.84
N LEU A 332 -5.28 -13.03 22.98
CA LEU A 332 -5.65 -14.31 22.38
C LEU A 332 -5.28 -15.47 23.29
N CYS A 333 -6.22 -16.41 23.40
CA CYS A 333 -6.14 -17.62 24.20
C CYS A 333 -6.33 -18.85 23.31
N HIS A 334 -5.99 -20.03 23.84
CA HIS A 334 -6.25 -21.35 23.24
C HIS A 334 -5.41 -21.69 22.00
N PHE A 335 -4.12 -21.99 22.21
CA PHE A 335 -3.17 -22.29 21.12
C PHE A 335 -3.03 -23.79 20.81
N GLY A 336 -2.60 -24.12 19.59
CA GLY A 336 -2.15 -25.46 19.23
C GLY A 336 -3.26 -26.48 19.00
N MET A 337 -4.44 -26.03 18.57
CA MET A 337 -5.64 -26.85 18.54
C MET A 337 -5.93 -27.52 17.19
N SER A 338 -4.99 -27.45 16.24
CA SER A 338 -5.16 -27.90 14.84
C SER A 338 -5.62 -29.36 14.70
N ASP A 339 -5.15 -30.25 15.58
CA ASP A 339 -5.38 -31.71 15.44
C ASP A 339 -6.75 -32.15 15.97
N LEU A 340 -7.39 -31.35 16.84
CA LEU A 340 -8.76 -31.62 17.32
C LEU A 340 -9.78 -31.66 16.19
N PHE A 341 -9.45 -31.06 15.04
CA PHE A 341 -10.32 -30.95 13.88
C PHE A 341 -10.09 -32.04 12.84
N LEU A 342 -8.99 -32.80 12.97
CA LEU A 342 -8.55 -33.79 11.98
C LEU A 342 -8.79 -35.23 12.44
N GLU A 343 -9.23 -35.47 13.68
CA GLU A 343 -9.53 -36.81 14.16
C GLU A 343 -10.82 -37.37 13.53
N PRO A 344 -10.76 -38.49 12.79
CA PRO A 344 -11.94 -39.10 12.18
C PRO A 344 -12.91 -39.63 13.24
N GLY A 345 -14.19 -39.27 13.14
CA GLY A 345 -15.27 -39.84 13.95
C GLY A 345 -15.70 -39.03 15.18
N THR A 346 -14.98 -37.95 15.50
CA THR A 346 -15.32 -37.04 16.61
C THR A 346 -15.93 -35.77 16.03
N CYS A 347 -17.23 -35.53 16.25
CA CYS A 347 -17.82 -34.23 15.93
C CYS A 347 -17.24 -33.19 16.90
N PRO A 348 -16.54 -32.14 16.43
CA PRO A 348 -16.05 -31.10 17.32
C PRO A 348 -17.25 -30.45 18.03
N PRO A 349 -17.22 -30.27 19.36
CA PRO A 349 -18.26 -29.52 20.04
C PRO A 349 -18.38 -28.12 19.43
N ASN A 350 -19.60 -27.59 19.33
CA ASN A 350 -19.89 -26.26 18.78
C ASN A 350 -19.47 -26.04 17.31
N LEU A 351 -19.42 -27.09 16.49
CA LEU A 351 -19.07 -26.99 15.07
C LEU A 351 -19.85 -25.89 14.33
N THR A 352 -21.16 -25.75 14.57
CA THR A 352 -22.01 -24.70 13.98
C THR A 352 -21.54 -23.28 14.25
N ALA A 353 -21.00 -23.00 15.45
CA ALA A 353 -20.47 -21.69 15.81
C ALA A 353 -19.06 -21.45 15.25
N ARG A 354 -18.30 -22.51 14.98
CA ARG A 354 -16.93 -22.44 14.44
C ARG A 354 -16.91 -22.33 12.92
N LEU A 355 -17.78 -23.07 12.23
CA LEU A 355 -17.84 -23.17 10.76
C LEU A 355 -17.70 -21.83 10.02
N PRO A 356 -18.35 -20.72 10.45
CA PRO A 356 -18.23 -19.44 9.74
C PRO A 356 -16.79 -18.90 9.69
N TYR A 357 -15.95 -19.24 10.67
CA TYR A 357 -14.57 -18.76 10.79
C TYR A 357 -13.54 -19.75 10.23
N MET A 358 -13.94 -20.97 9.85
CA MET A 358 -13.03 -21.98 9.33
C MET A 358 -12.72 -21.75 7.85
N ASP A 359 -11.44 -21.87 7.52
CA ASP A 359 -10.97 -21.83 6.14
C ASP A 359 -11.63 -22.94 5.30
N PRO A 360 -12.36 -22.60 4.22
CA PRO A 360 -13.05 -23.59 3.39
C PRO A 360 -12.08 -24.59 2.72
N GLU A 361 -10.86 -24.18 2.42
CA GLU A 361 -9.84 -25.10 1.90
C GLU A 361 -9.29 -26.01 2.99
N PHE A 362 -9.20 -25.55 4.24
CA PHE A 362 -8.82 -26.43 5.36
C PHE A 362 -9.88 -27.52 5.56
N LEU A 363 -11.16 -27.17 5.46
CA LEU A 363 -12.26 -28.13 5.53
C LEU A 363 -12.21 -29.19 4.41
N THR A 364 -11.60 -28.87 3.27
CA THR A 364 -11.52 -29.76 2.11
C THR A 364 -10.21 -30.56 2.08
N THR A 365 -9.09 -29.93 2.43
CA THR A 365 -7.73 -30.48 2.30
C THR A 365 -7.19 -31.09 3.59
N GLY A 366 -7.72 -30.66 4.75
CA GLY A 366 -7.17 -30.98 6.06
C GLY A 366 -5.84 -30.26 6.37
N GLU A 367 -5.33 -29.41 5.47
CA GLU A 367 -4.06 -28.72 5.66
C GLU A 367 -4.27 -27.35 6.28
N LEU A 368 -3.67 -27.09 7.45
CA LEU A 368 -3.75 -25.81 8.13
C LEU A 368 -2.57 -24.90 7.76
N THR A 369 -2.85 -23.67 7.35
CA THR A 369 -1.82 -22.71 6.88
C THR A 369 -2.00 -21.32 7.52
N GLN A 370 -1.01 -20.44 7.41
CA GLN A 370 -1.11 -19.04 7.84
C GLN A 370 -2.33 -18.33 7.22
N LEU A 371 -2.65 -18.66 5.96
CA LEU A 371 -3.81 -18.10 5.24
C LEU A 371 -5.15 -18.59 5.79
N SER A 372 -5.16 -19.65 6.58
CA SER A 372 -6.34 -20.08 7.32
C SER A 372 -6.69 -19.09 8.44
N ASP A 373 -5.68 -18.59 9.17
CA ASP A 373 -5.89 -17.53 10.18
C ASP A 373 -6.31 -16.20 9.52
N VAL A 374 -5.80 -15.90 8.33
CA VAL A 374 -6.20 -14.70 7.55
C VAL A 374 -7.69 -14.76 7.20
N TYR A 375 -8.20 -15.93 6.81
CA TYR A 375 -9.63 -16.12 6.56
C TYR A 375 -10.46 -15.85 7.83
N SER A 376 -10.08 -16.45 8.95
CA SER A 376 -10.76 -16.24 10.23
C SER A 376 -10.75 -14.77 10.66
N LEU A 377 -9.62 -14.08 10.48
CA LEU A 377 -9.49 -12.64 10.71
C LEU A 377 -10.45 -11.84 9.81
N GLY A 378 -10.57 -12.20 8.53
CA GLY A 378 -11.51 -11.56 7.60
C GLY A 378 -12.95 -11.60 8.11
N ILE A 379 -13.41 -12.76 8.60
CA ILE A 379 -14.74 -12.89 9.19
C ILE A 379 -14.87 -12.04 10.46
N ILE A 380 -13.85 -11.99 11.32
CA ILE A 380 -13.83 -11.15 12.52
C ILE A 380 -13.92 -9.66 12.15
N ILE A 381 -13.21 -9.20 11.13
CA ILE A 381 -13.27 -7.81 10.63
C ILE A 381 -14.71 -7.47 10.22
N LEU A 382 -15.33 -8.33 9.41
CA LEU A 382 -16.71 -8.12 8.94
C LEU A 382 -17.72 -8.16 10.10
N HIS A 383 -17.51 -9.05 11.07
CA HIS A 383 -18.35 -9.19 12.26
C HIS A 383 -18.24 -7.95 13.16
N LEU A 384 -17.02 -7.43 13.36
CA LEU A 384 -16.80 -6.21 14.13
C LEU A 384 -17.36 -4.98 13.40
N LEU A 385 -17.29 -4.91 12.07
CA LEU A 385 -17.81 -3.79 11.30
C LEU A 385 -19.34 -3.71 11.35
N THR A 386 -20.02 -4.85 11.22
CA THR A 386 -21.48 -4.90 11.01
C THR A 386 -22.28 -5.32 12.24
N GLY A 387 -21.64 -5.99 13.20
CA GLY A 387 -22.32 -6.58 14.36
C GLY A 387 -23.33 -7.69 13.98
N MET A 388 -23.34 -8.14 12.73
CA MET A 388 -24.23 -9.19 12.25
C MET A 388 -23.65 -10.58 12.56
N PRO A 389 -24.51 -11.61 12.71
CA PRO A 389 -24.04 -12.99 12.80
C PRO A 389 -23.09 -13.35 11.65
N PRO A 390 -22.02 -14.13 11.91
CA PRO A 390 -20.94 -14.37 10.95
C PRO A 390 -21.40 -15.21 9.74
N LEU A 391 -22.44 -16.04 9.89
CA LEU A 391 -22.98 -16.80 8.78
C LEU A 391 -23.54 -15.86 7.69
N SER A 392 -23.10 -16.04 6.44
CA SER A 392 -23.47 -15.23 5.27
C SER A 392 -23.04 -13.75 5.31
N ILE A 393 -22.22 -13.34 6.29
CA ILE A 393 -21.82 -11.95 6.48
C ILE A 393 -21.09 -11.39 5.25
N ALA A 394 -20.15 -12.17 4.69
CA ALA A 394 -19.40 -11.79 3.50
C ALA A 394 -20.31 -11.54 2.30
N LYS A 395 -21.26 -12.43 2.03
CA LYS A 395 -22.25 -12.26 0.95
C LYS A 395 -23.06 -10.98 1.12
N LYS A 396 -23.55 -10.71 2.34
CA LYS A 396 -24.33 -9.49 2.63
C LYS A 396 -23.51 -8.22 2.41
N VAL A 397 -22.26 -8.21 2.89
CA VAL A 397 -21.37 -7.05 2.74
C VAL A 397 -20.99 -6.82 1.27
N ALA A 398 -20.70 -7.88 0.51
CA ALA A 398 -20.42 -7.79 -0.92
C ALA A 398 -21.61 -7.20 -1.68
N THR A 399 -22.83 -7.72 -1.48
CA THR A 399 -24.05 -7.17 -2.10
C THR A 399 -24.32 -5.73 -1.68
N ALA A 400 -24.01 -5.36 -0.42
CA ALA A 400 -24.19 -3.99 0.03
C ALA A 400 -23.19 -3.03 -0.64
N LEU A 401 -21.94 -3.45 -0.85
CA LEU A 401 -20.93 -2.67 -1.58
C LEU A 401 -21.31 -2.49 -3.06
N GLU A 402 -21.78 -3.54 -3.73
CA GLU A 402 -22.28 -3.48 -5.11
C GLU A 402 -23.42 -2.47 -5.28
N ARG A 403 -24.28 -2.36 -4.25
CA ARG A 403 -25.44 -1.45 -4.22
C ARG A 403 -25.15 -0.08 -3.57
N ASP A 404 -23.88 0.22 -3.24
CA ASP A 404 -23.46 1.42 -2.50
C ASP A 404 -24.27 1.68 -1.21
N SER A 405 -24.63 0.61 -0.52
CA SER A 405 -25.52 0.58 0.65
C SER A 405 -24.83 0.10 1.93
N LEU A 406 -23.48 0.08 1.95
CA LEU A 406 -22.69 -0.37 3.09
C LEU A 406 -23.06 0.36 4.39
N HIS A 407 -23.40 1.65 4.31
CA HIS A 407 -23.82 2.47 5.45
C HIS A 407 -25.04 1.91 6.21
N LEU A 408 -25.85 1.07 5.58
CA LEU A 408 -26.99 0.39 6.22
C LEU A 408 -26.57 -0.83 7.04
N LEU A 409 -25.44 -1.45 6.71
CA LEU A 409 -24.90 -2.63 7.39
C LEU A 409 -23.92 -2.30 8.51
N ILE A 410 -23.31 -1.12 8.50
CA ILE A 410 -22.39 -0.69 9.56
C ILE A 410 -23.13 -0.64 10.89
N TYR A 411 -22.52 -1.20 11.93
CA TYR A 411 -23.14 -1.28 13.25
C TYR A 411 -23.29 0.12 13.88
N LYS A 412 -24.50 0.67 13.82
CA LYS A 412 -24.81 2.05 14.25
C LYS A 412 -24.48 2.32 15.71
N SER A 413 -24.67 1.33 16.59
CA SER A 413 -24.39 1.50 18.03
C SER A 413 -22.90 1.54 18.38
N ALA A 414 -21.99 1.32 17.41
CA ALA A 414 -20.55 1.58 17.58
C ALA A 414 -20.18 3.08 17.50
N GLY A 415 -21.16 3.96 17.27
CA GLY A 415 -20.95 5.38 17.01
C GLY A 415 -20.60 5.65 15.55
N ASP A 416 -20.14 6.88 15.27
CA ASP A 416 -19.90 7.35 13.91
C ASP A 416 -18.60 6.78 13.34
N TRP A 417 -18.71 5.63 12.68
CA TRP A 417 -17.65 5.10 11.84
C TRP A 417 -17.31 6.09 10.72
N PRO A 418 -16.05 6.50 10.57
CA PRO A 418 -15.60 7.19 9.37
C PRO A 418 -15.83 6.29 8.14
N TYR A 419 -16.67 6.73 7.19
CA TYR A 419 -17.14 5.86 6.10
C TYR A 419 -16.01 5.31 5.24
N MET A 420 -14.96 6.10 4.99
CA MET A 420 -13.80 5.64 4.20
C MET A 420 -13.09 4.47 4.87
N GLN A 421 -12.84 4.57 6.17
CA GLN A 421 -12.22 3.53 6.99
C GLN A 421 -13.12 2.29 7.06
N ALA A 422 -14.43 2.48 7.29
CA ALA A 422 -15.40 1.39 7.29
C ALA A 422 -15.45 0.65 5.94
N LYS A 423 -15.40 1.39 4.82
CA LYS A 423 -15.37 0.82 3.47
C LYS A 423 -14.07 0.07 3.20
N GLN A 424 -12.93 0.60 3.64
CA GLN A 424 -11.64 -0.09 3.55
C GLN A 424 -11.64 -1.40 4.36
N LEU A 425 -12.18 -1.39 5.59
CA LEU A 425 -12.35 -2.60 6.41
C LEU A 425 -13.27 -3.62 5.75
N ALA A 426 -14.37 -3.18 5.13
CA ALA A 426 -15.27 -4.07 4.39
C ALA A 426 -14.55 -4.74 3.21
N LEU A 427 -13.81 -3.96 2.41
CA LEU A 427 -13.08 -4.47 1.25
C LEU A 427 -11.98 -5.45 1.66
N ILE A 428 -11.12 -5.08 2.62
CA ILE A 428 -10.04 -5.98 3.06
C ILE A 428 -10.60 -7.23 3.77
N GLY A 429 -11.68 -7.09 4.54
CA GLY A 429 -12.39 -8.21 5.15
C GLY A 429 -12.92 -9.20 4.11
N LEU A 430 -13.47 -8.69 3.00
CA LEU A 430 -13.90 -9.53 1.86
C LEU A 430 -12.71 -10.20 1.15
N SER A 431 -11.61 -9.48 0.93
CA SER A 431 -10.41 -10.08 0.33
C SER A 431 -9.81 -11.19 1.21
N CYS A 432 -9.84 -11.03 2.54
CA CYS A 432 -9.40 -12.06 3.48
C CYS A 432 -10.27 -13.33 3.43
N VAL A 433 -11.57 -13.20 3.13
CA VAL A 433 -12.51 -14.34 3.10
C VAL A 433 -12.71 -14.94 1.70
N GLU A 434 -11.79 -14.68 0.78
CA GLU A 434 -11.76 -15.35 -0.53
C GLU A 434 -11.70 -16.88 -0.33
N MET A 435 -12.50 -17.59 -1.12
CA MET A 435 -12.62 -19.05 -0.99
C MET A 435 -11.29 -19.74 -1.29
N THR A 436 -10.57 -19.24 -2.30
CA THR A 436 -9.23 -19.71 -2.68
C THR A 436 -8.14 -18.97 -1.92
N ARG A 437 -7.22 -19.70 -1.29
CA ARG A 437 -6.12 -19.18 -0.47
C ARG A 437 -5.22 -18.21 -1.23
N GLU A 438 -4.92 -18.48 -2.49
CA GLU A 438 -3.99 -17.67 -3.30
C GLU A 438 -4.51 -16.25 -3.57
N LYS A 439 -5.83 -16.05 -3.47
CA LYS A 439 -6.45 -14.73 -3.62
C LYS A 439 -6.47 -13.93 -2.33
N ARG A 440 -6.21 -14.56 -1.19
CA ARG A 440 -6.19 -13.88 0.11
C ARG A 440 -4.99 -12.95 0.18
N PRO A 441 -5.15 -11.76 0.77
CA PRO A 441 -4.08 -10.79 0.90
C PRO A 441 -3.02 -11.26 1.90
N ASP A 442 -1.78 -10.86 1.66
CA ASP A 442 -0.71 -10.99 2.65
C ASP A 442 -1.01 -10.12 3.88
N LEU A 443 -0.78 -10.70 5.06
CA LEU A 443 -1.16 -10.11 6.34
C LEU A 443 -0.39 -8.81 6.64
N LEU A 444 0.90 -8.75 6.29
CA LEU A 444 1.76 -7.61 6.60
C LEU A 444 1.62 -6.50 5.55
N THR A 445 1.74 -6.85 4.26
CA THR A 445 1.85 -5.86 3.19
C THR A 445 0.51 -5.28 2.77
N LYS A 446 -0.60 -6.03 2.88
CA LYS A 446 -1.92 -5.59 2.44
C LYS A 446 -2.89 -5.36 3.60
N VAL A 447 -3.01 -6.33 4.51
CA VAL A 447 -4.01 -6.25 5.60
C VAL A 447 -3.58 -5.24 6.66
N TRP A 448 -2.37 -5.34 7.18
CA TRP A 448 -1.85 -4.43 8.19
C TRP A 448 -1.75 -2.98 7.69
N ALA A 449 -1.34 -2.77 6.44
CA ALA A 449 -1.25 -1.43 5.83
C ALA A 449 -2.58 -0.63 5.87
N ILE A 450 -3.72 -1.32 5.82
CA ILE A 450 -5.05 -0.69 5.93
C ILE A 450 -5.45 -0.45 7.39
N ILE A 451 -5.06 -1.36 8.28
CA ILE A 451 -5.52 -1.39 9.68
C ILE A 451 -4.68 -0.47 10.55
N GLU A 452 -3.37 -0.43 10.35
CA GLU A 452 -2.43 0.34 11.17
C GLU A 452 -2.83 1.81 11.34
N PRO A 453 -3.25 2.56 10.30
CA PRO A 453 -3.64 3.97 10.47
C PRO A 453 -4.87 4.15 11.36
N MET A 454 -5.65 3.09 11.59
CA MET A 454 -6.86 3.11 12.41
C MET A 454 -6.59 2.75 13.88
N VAL A 455 -5.41 2.22 14.18
CA VAL A 455 -5.00 1.78 15.52
C VAL A 455 -4.33 2.93 16.25
N THR A 456 -4.67 3.15 17.52
CA THR A 456 -3.95 4.13 18.33
C THR A 456 -2.55 3.61 18.64
N LYS A 457 -1.50 4.31 18.19
CA LYS A 457 -0.11 3.95 18.51
C LYS A 457 0.06 3.94 20.04
N PRO A 458 0.51 2.84 20.65
CA PRO A 458 0.83 2.85 22.08
C PRO A 458 2.00 3.81 22.35
N PRO A 459 2.20 4.24 23.62
CA PRO A 459 3.40 4.97 24.00
C PRO A 459 4.66 4.22 23.54
N VAL A 460 5.65 4.99 23.10
CA VAL A 460 6.87 4.61 22.34
C VAL A 460 7.69 3.42 22.90
N ALA A 461 7.36 2.88 24.07
CA ALA A 461 8.11 1.81 24.72
C ALA A 461 7.61 0.38 24.46
N SER A 462 6.51 0.13 23.73
CA SER A 462 5.92 -1.22 23.77
C SER A 462 6.32 -2.21 22.67
N TRP A 463 6.83 -1.82 21.49
CA TRP A 463 7.10 -2.79 20.40
C TRP A 463 8.49 -2.68 19.75
N PRO A 464 9.48 -3.46 20.22
CA PRO A 464 10.76 -3.64 19.51
C PRO A 464 10.63 -4.44 18.20
N TYR A 465 9.55 -5.22 18.04
CA TYR A 465 9.44 -6.22 16.97
C TYR A 465 9.01 -5.65 15.60
N PHE A 466 8.38 -4.47 15.58
CA PHE A 466 7.93 -3.83 14.34
C PHE A 466 9.05 -3.10 13.58
N GLN A 467 10.17 -2.76 14.22
CA GLN A 467 11.33 -2.18 13.49
C GLN A 467 11.96 -3.15 12.49
N LEU A 468 11.69 -4.45 12.59
CA LEU A 468 12.19 -5.47 11.65
C LEU A 468 11.35 -5.62 10.37
N ALA A 469 10.17 -5.02 10.30
CA ALA A 469 9.22 -5.23 9.19
C ALA A 469 8.78 -3.93 8.47
N TYR A 470 9.26 -2.76 8.91
CA TYR A 470 8.68 -1.46 8.55
C TYR A 470 9.48 -0.61 7.56
N GLU A 471 10.58 -1.09 7.00
CA GLU A 471 11.29 -0.33 5.96
C GLU A 471 10.73 -0.66 4.58
N GLY A 472 9.57 -0.08 4.28
CA GLY A 472 8.98 -0.11 2.95
C GLY A 472 7.79 0.85 2.83
N SER A 473 8.03 2.04 2.25
CA SER A 473 7.04 2.91 1.59
C SER A 473 6.41 4.09 2.37
N CYS A 474 7.04 4.63 3.42
CA CYS A 474 6.69 6.00 3.85
C CYS A 474 7.92 6.78 4.29
N ALA A 475 8.06 8.02 3.81
CA ALA A 475 9.19 8.87 4.14
C ALA A 475 9.15 9.21 5.64
N PRO A 476 10.27 9.05 6.37
CA PRO A 476 10.35 9.44 7.76
C PRO A 476 9.81 10.86 8.01
N ALA A 477 9.07 11.06 9.10
CA ALA A 477 8.38 12.32 9.36
C ALA A 477 9.30 13.56 9.41
N HIS A 478 10.58 13.36 9.76
CA HIS A 478 11.60 14.40 9.82
C HIS A 478 12.11 14.84 8.44
N PHE A 479 11.69 14.18 7.36
CA PHE A 479 11.98 14.58 5.99
C PHE A 479 11.05 15.68 5.47
N PHE A 480 9.98 16.00 6.20
CA PHE A 480 9.03 17.03 5.82
C PHE A 480 9.30 18.33 6.57
N CYS A 481 9.21 19.46 5.87
CA CYS A 481 9.33 20.77 6.48
C CYS A 481 8.14 21.02 7.43
N PRO A 482 8.38 21.42 8.69
CA PRO A 482 7.30 21.59 9.67
C PRO A 482 6.30 22.70 9.35
N ILE A 483 6.71 23.70 8.56
CA ILE A 483 5.90 24.89 8.22
C ILE A 483 5.27 24.85 6.84
N LEU A 484 5.71 23.96 5.95
CA LEU A 484 5.06 23.78 4.65
C LEU A 484 3.80 22.94 4.82
N LYS A 485 2.63 23.60 4.83
CA LYS A 485 1.32 23.01 4.54
C LYS A 485 0.81 23.60 3.23
N CYS A 486 0.24 22.76 2.36
CA CYS A 486 -0.04 23.06 0.95
C CYS A 486 -0.59 24.46 0.65
N GLY A 487 0.09 25.13 -0.30
CA GLY A 487 -0.51 26.07 -1.25
C GLY A 487 -0.75 27.49 -0.75
N GLU A 488 0.32 28.25 -0.48
CA GLU A 488 0.27 29.70 -0.69
C GLU A 488 0.25 29.96 -2.20
N LEU A 489 -0.94 30.23 -2.73
CA LEU A 489 -1.08 31.00 -3.96
C LEU A 489 -0.91 32.46 -3.59
N SER A 490 0.07 33.08 -4.21
CA SER A 490 0.34 34.51 -4.25
C SER A 490 -0.91 35.33 -4.63
N SER A 491 -1.69 35.74 -3.64
CA SER A 491 -2.53 36.94 -3.71
C SER A 491 -2.92 37.35 -2.31
N GLY A 492 -2.43 38.50 -1.86
CA GLY A 492 -2.56 38.99 -0.48
C GLY A 492 -3.99 38.96 0.04
N LEU A 493 -4.17 38.29 1.18
CA LEU A 493 -5.30 38.44 2.10
C LEU A 493 -4.79 38.05 3.50
N SER A 494 -4.96 38.97 4.44
CA SER A 494 -4.43 38.94 5.79
C SER A 494 -4.95 37.76 6.63
N VAL A 495 -4.06 37.23 7.47
CA VAL A 495 -4.23 36.03 8.28
C VAL A 495 -5.25 36.24 9.41
N ALA A 496 -6.38 35.54 9.39
CA ALA A 496 -7.23 35.39 10.59
C ALA A 496 -6.68 34.25 11.47
N ARG A 497 -6.21 34.57 12.69
CA ARG A 497 -5.80 33.56 13.69
C ARG A 497 -7.01 33.04 14.45
N LEU A 498 -7.22 31.73 14.43
CA LEU A 498 -8.26 31.03 15.20
C LEU A 498 -7.67 30.55 16.53
N TRP A 499 -8.26 30.94 17.66
CA TRP A 499 -7.93 30.41 18.99
C TRP A 499 -9.18 29.82 19.63
N ILE A 500 -9.10 28.60 20.16
CA ILE A 500 -10.20 27.94 20.86
C ILE A 500 -9.85 27.92 22.36
N GLY A 501 -10.51 28.78 23.13
CA GLY A 501 -10.51 28.73 24.60
C GLY A 501 -11.64 27.85 25.15
N GLU A 502 -11.51 27.45 26.41
CA GLU A 502 -12.29 26.41 27.11
C GLU A 502 -13.80 26.64 27.27
N SER A 503 -14.40 27.67 26.66
CA SER A 503 -15.84 27.96 26.77
C SER A 503 -16.63 27.90 25.45
N MET A 504 -16.06 27.32 24.38
CA MET A 504 -16.80 26.95 23.17
C MET A 504 -17.66 28.08 22.55
N THR A 505 -17.19 29.34 22.65
CA THR A 505 -17.79 30.52 22.02
C THR A 505 -16.79 31.13 21.04
N MET A 506 -17.24 31.33 19.79
CA MET A 506 -16.42 31.77 18.67
C MET A 506 -16.42 33.30 18.59
N HIS A 507 -15.26 33.93 18.77
CA HIS A 507 -15.08 35.37 18.54
C HIS A 507 -14.17 35.58 17.33
N VAL A 508 -14.65 36.34 16.35
CA VAL A 508 -13.87 36.78 15.18
C VAL A 508 -13.58 38.26 15.37
N TRP A 509 -12.30 38.64 15.35
CA TRP A 509 -11.87 40.04 15.28
C TRP A 509 -11.39 40.32 13.86
N LEU A 510 -11.82 41.45 13.29
CA LEU A 510 -11.33 41.96 12.01
C LEU A 510 -10.58 43.27 12.30
N GLU A 511 -9.32 43.34 11.91
CA GLU A 511 -8.54 44.58 11.84
C GLU A 511 -8.76 45.21 10.45
N ASP A 512 -9.92 45.84 10.24
CA ASP A 512 -10.16 47.01 9.36
C ASP A 512 -11.63 47.16 8.96
N ASP A 513 -12.13 48.41 9.02
CA ASP A 513 -13.54 48.79 8.80
C ASP A 513 -13.99 48.78 7.33
N SER A 514 -13.14 48.40 6.37
CA SER A 514 -13.46 48.49 4.93
C SER A 514 -14.15 47.25 4.33
N ALA A 515 -14.41 46.19 5.12
CA ALA A 515 -15.01 44.94 4.63
C ALA A 515 -16.53 44.77 4.92
N MET A 516 -17.24 45.86 5.22
CA MET A 516 -18.68 45.80 5.59
C MET A 516 -19.64 45.50 4.43
N ALA A 517 -19.18 45.44 3.17
CA ALA A 517 -20.07 45.26 2.02
C ALA A 517 -20.25 43.80 1.55
N GLU A 518 -19.35 42.87 1.88
CA GLU A 518 -19.40 41.50 1.31
C GLU A 518 -19.85 40.41 2.29
N VAL A 519 -20.00 40.71 3.59
CA VAL A 519 -20.49 39.74 4.60
C VAL A 519 -22.03 39.74 4.72
N SER A 520 -22.70 40.73 4.13
CA SER A 520 -24.17 40.84 4.17
C SER A 520 -24.91 39.80 3.31
N GLY A 521 -24.24 39.12 2.38
CA GLY A 521 -24.84 38.09 1.53
C GLY A 521 -24.85 36.68 2.12
N LEU A 522 -23.89 36.36 3.00
CA LEU A 522 -23.70 35.01 3.56
C LEU A 522 -24.51 34.76 4.84
N LEU A 523 -24.86 35.81 5.58
CA LEU A 523 -25.69 35.67 6.78
C LEU A 523 -27.20 35.50 6.49
N LEU A 524 -27.68 35.89 5.29
CA LEU A 524 -29.09 35.72 4.92
C LEU A 524 -29.43 34.28 4.45
N MET A 525 -28.43 33.50 4.04
CA MET A 525 -28.62 32.16 3.47
C MET A 525 -28.72 31.03 4.51
N LEU A 526 -28.43 31.31 5.79
CA LEU A 526 -28.51 30.32 6.88
C LEU A 526 -29.76 30.47 7.77
N ALA A 527 -30.62 31.46 7.50
CA ALA A 527 -31.82 31.73 8.28
C ALA A 527 -33.12 31.59 7.48
N ALA A 528 -33.34 30.46 6.79
CA ALA A 528 -34.67 30.04 6.35
C ALA A 528 -34.68 28.56 5.93
N GLY A 529 -34.99 27.66 6.87
CA GLY A 529 -35.41 26.30 6.54
C GLY A 529 -36.93 26.23 6.33
N CYS A 530 -37.38 25.76 5.16
CA CYS A 530 -38.66 25.03 4.97
C CYS A 530 -38.89 24.57 3.50
N VAL A 531 -38.88 23.24 3.31
CA VAL A 531 -39.82 22.39 2.53
C VAL A 531 -40.04 22.59 1.00
N SER A 532 -39.84 21.47 0.27
CA SER A 532 -40.55 20.95 -0.95
C SER A 532 -39.93 21.01 -2.37
N PHE A 533 -39.81 19.78 -2.93
CA PHE A 533 -39.90 19.28 -4.32
C PHE A 533 -39.23 20.00 -5.52
N GLY A 534 -38.42 19.22 -6.24
CA GLY A 534 -38.60 19.01 -7.68
C GLY A 534 -37.61 19.67 -8.65
N VAL A 535 -36.88 18.80 -9.38
CA VAL A 535 -36.51 18.94 -10.81
C VAL A 535 -35.32 19.86 -11.16
N GLU A 536 -34.21 19.18 -11.48
CA GLU A 536 -33.30 19.43 -12.61
C GLU A 536 -32.61 20.78 -12.86
N GLN A 537 -31.28 20.76 -12.67
CA GLN A 537 -30.25 20.77 -13.73
C GLN A 537 -29.07 21.70 -13.43
N ARG A 538 -27.93 21.03 -13.17
CA ARG A 538 -26.67 21.24 -13.89
C ARG A 538 -26.20 22.69 -14.05
N ARG A 539 -25.82 23.36 -12.95
CA ARG A 539 -24.82 24.46 -13.02
C ARG A 539 -23.94 24.71 -11.80
N VAL A 540 -24.09 23.94 -10.71
CA VAL A 540 -23.26 24.10 -9.49
C VAL A 540 -22.16 23.02 -9.34
N ARG A 541 -22.12 22.02 -10.23
CA ARG A 541 -21.13 20.93 -10.18
C ARG A 541 -19.70 21.27 -10.61
N ARG A 542 -19.39 22.51 -11.00
CA ARG A 542 -18.03 22.92 -11.43
C ARG A 542 -17.30 23.89 -10.50
N ARG A 543 -17.91 24.39 -9.42
CA ARG A 543 -17.21 25.22 -8.41
C ARG A 543 -16.98 24.56 -7.05
N LEU A 544 -17.67 23.47 -6.74
CA LEU A 544 -17.41 22.67 -5.52
C LEU A 544 -16.35 21.56 -5.72
N HIS A 545 -15.97 21.25 -6.96
CA HIS A 545 -14.88 20.31 -7.23
C HIS A 545 -13.49 20.93 -6.96
N TRP A 546 -13.37 22.25 -6.92
CA TRP A 546 -12.10 22.94 -6.66
C TRP A 546 -11.81 23.19 -5.18
N LEU A 547 -12.82 23.14 -4.30
CA LEU A 547 -12.65 23.42 -2.86
C LEU A 547 -12.56 22.17 -1.97
N LEU A 548 -12.82 20.97 -2.50
CA LEU A 548 -12.64 19.70 -1.77
C LEU A 548 -11.43 18.88 -2.27
N LEU A 549 -10.66 19.41 -3.23
CA LEU A 549 -9.39 18.81 -3.69
C LEU A 549 -8.14 19.40 -3.02
N VAL A 550 -8.27 20.34 -2.08
CA VAL A 550 -7.10 20.95 -1.38
C VAL A 550 -6.77 20.25 -0.06
N ALA A 551 -7.45 19.16 0.31
CA ALA A 551 -7.19 18.42 1.55
C ALA A 551 -6.51 17.06 1.38
N SER A 552 -5.90 16.77 0.22
CA SER A 552 -5.08 15.56 0.00
C SER A 552 -3.97 15.78 -1.02
N SER A 553 -3.20 16.86 -0.89
CA SER A 553 -1.91 16.97 -1.59
C SER A 553 -0.79 16.39 -0.72
N PRO A 554 0.15 15.61 -1.29
CA PRO A 554 1.24 15.02 -0.52
C PRO A 554 2.09 16.14 0.08
N ARG A 555 2.50 15.98 1.36
CA ARG A 555 3.58 16.82 1.89
C ARG A 555 4.83 16.55 1.04
N GLU A 556 5.47 17.59 0.54
CA GLU A 556 6.72 17.43 -0.22
C GLU A 556 7.89 17.26 0.76
N ILE A 557 8.77 16.31 0.44
CA ILE A 557 10.02 16.07 1.17
C ILE A 557 10.95 17.27 0.96
N MET A 558 11.67 17.69 2.00
CA MET A 558 12.60 18.83 1.92
C MET A 558 13.70 18.58 0.89
N ASN A 559 13.98 19.58 0.05
CA ASN A 559 15.02 19.57 -0.97
C ASN A 559 16.32 20.24 -0.48
N ASP A 560 16.21 21.29 0.34
CA ASP A 560 17.33 22.02 0.94
C ASP A 560 17.10 22.29 2.43
N PRO A 561 17.26 21.29 3.30
CA PRO A 561 16.99 21.46 4.73
C PRO A 561 18.03 22.37 5.41
N LEU A 562 17.58 23.46 6.04
CA LEU A 562 18.37 24.39 6.86
C LEU A 562 17.92 24.35 8.32
N VAL A 563 18.88 24.38 9.24
CA VAL A 563 18.64 24.51 10.68
C VAL A 563 18.63 25.99 11.06
N ALA A 564 17.59 26.44 11.74
CA ALA A 564 17.54 27.77 12.34
C ALA A 564 18.04 27.76 13.79
N ALA A 565 18.23 28.94 14.39
CA ALA A 565 18.75 29.09 15.75
C ALA A 565 17.89 28.47 16.87
N ASP A 566 16.65 28.07 16.57
CA ASP A 566 15.77 27.31 17.47
C ASP A 566 16.06 25.80 17.47
N GLY A 567 16.98 25.33 16.64
CA GLY A 567 17.36 23.92 16.50
C GLY A 567 16.42 23.09 15.63
N PHE A 568 15.38 23.70 15.04
CA PHE A 568 14.50 23.02 14.10
C PHE A 568 15.04 23.14 12.67
N THR A 569 14.72 22.13 11.86
CA THR A 569 15.10 22.09 10.44
C THR A 569 13.89 22.38 9.55
N TYR A 570 14.11 23.23 8.56
CA TYR A 570 13.09 23.76 7.66
C TYR A 570 13.58 23.69 6.21
N GLU A 571 12.66 23.74 5.24
CA GLU A 571 13.01 23.96 3.84
C GLU A 571 13.62 25.36 3.67
N ALA A 572 14.74 25.47 2.95
CA ALA A 572 15.52 26.70 2.81
C ALA A 572 14.67 27.88 2.34
N GLU A 573 13.84 27.66 1.32
CA GLU A 573 12.99 28.69 0.74
C GLU A 573 11.94 29.19 1.75
N ALA A 574 11.32 28.27 2.49
CA ALA A 574 10.28 28.58 3.46
C ALA A 574 10.80 29.38 4.67
N ILE A 575 11.95 28.99 5.21
CA ILE A 575 12.51 29.66 6.39
C ILE A 575 13.14 31.01 6.04
N ARG A 576 13.72 31.15 4.84
CA ARG A 576 14.23 32.45 4.37
C ARG A 576 13.09 33.43 4.15
N HIS A 577 12.01 33.00 3.49
CA HIS A 577 10.82 33.83 3.31
C HIS A 577 10.25 34.30 4.66
N TRP A 578 10.13 33.40 5.63
CA TRP A 578 9.66 33.74 6.98
C TRP A 578 10.51 34.83 7.66
N LEU A 579 11.84 34.77 7.52
CA LEU A 579 12.76 35.76 8.10
C LEU A 579 12.75 37.08 7.30
N ASP A 580 12.66 37.02 5.98
CA ASP A 580 12.61 38.18 5.08
C ASP A 580 11.33 39.02 5.27
N GLU A 581 10.23 38.41 5.72
CA GLU A 581 9.01 39.11 6.17
C GLU A 581 9.18 39.89 7.49
N GLY A 582 10.37 39.87 8.09
CA GLY A 582 10.70 40.59 9.32
C GLY A 582 10.35 39.83 10.61
N ASN A 583 10.00 38.54 10.52
CA ASN A 583 9.73 37.73 11.70
C ASN A 583 11.04 37.38 12.42
N ASN A 584 11.11 37.67 13.73
CA ASN A 584 12.25 37.33 14.59
C ASN A 584 11.93 36.21 15.60
N ARG A 585 10.90 35.40 15.32
CA ARG A 585 10.43 34.32 16.19
C ARG A 585 10.41 32.99 15.43
N SER A 586 10.65 31.91 16.17
CA SER A 586 10.64 30.52 15.71
C SER A 586 9.27 30.19 15.09
N PRO A 587 9.22 29.72 13.84
CA PRO A 587 7.98 29.30 13.21
C PRO A 587 7.28 28.14 13.94
N MET A 588 8.04 27.29 14.64
CA MET A 588 7.52 26.09 15.31
C MET A 588 7.04 26.34 16.73
N THR A 589 7.76 27.18 17.47
CA THR A 589 7.53 27.38 18.90
C THR A 589 7.00 28.77 19.23
N ASN A 590 7.04 29.69 18.26
CA ASN A 590 6.74 31.10 18.43
C ASN A 590 7.61 31.78 19.52
N LEU A 591 8.78 31.24 19.85
CA LEU A 591 9.75 31.85 20.76
C LEU A 591 10.71 32.76 19.98
N ALA A 592 11.30 33.78 20.61
CA ALA A 592 12.27 34.66 19.93
C ALA A 592 13.50 33.86 19.47
N LEU A 593 13.91 34.06 18.22
CA LEU A 593 15.11 33.42 17.69
C LEU A 593 16.36 34.14 18.24
N PRO A 594 17.35 33.40 18.78
CA PRO A 594 18.60 34.00 19.28
C PRO A 594 19.39 34.78 18.21
N ASN A 595 19.31 34.34 16.95
CA ASN A 595 19.83 35.00 15.77
C ASN A 595 19.08 34.49 14.52
N GLN A 596 19.36 35.07 13.35
CA GLN A 596 18.74 34.69 12.07
C GLN A 596 19.68 33.83 11.22
N ASP A 597 20.72 33.25 11.81
CA ASP A 597 21.67 32.43 11.08
C ASP A 597 21.02 31.10 10.68
N LEU A 598 21.20 30.71 9.42
CA LEU A 598 20.70 29.45 8.87
C LEU A 598 21.87 28.56 8.49
N ILE A 599 21.89 27.35 9.06
CA ILE A 599 22.98 26.39 8.86
C ILE A 599 22.48 25.22 8.01
N PRO A 600 23.16 24.84 6.91
CA PRO A 600 22.76 23.68 6.11
C PRO A 600 22.76 22.38 6.92
N ASN A 601 21.62 21.67 6.94
CA ASN A 601 21.52 20.34 7.55
C ASN A 601 21.95 19.26 6.54
N ARG A 602 23.27 19.18 6.32
CA ARG A 602 23.84 18.24 5.33
C ARG A 602 23.54 16.78 5.64
N ALA A 603 23.44 16.42 6.93
CA ALA A 603 23.10 15.07 7.37
C ALA A 603 21.67 14.69 6.96
N LEU A 604 20.69 15.54 7.27
CA LEU A 604 19.30 15.32 6.86
C LEU A 604 19.14 15.30 5.34
N ARG A 605 19.86 16.18 4.64
CA ARG A 605 19.85 16.22 3.17
C ARG A 605 20.36 14.91 2.56
N ALA A 606 21.43 14.34 3.10
CA ALA A 606 21.97 13.06 2.66
C ALA A 606 20.97 11.91 2.91
N SER A 607 20.36 11.85 4.10
CA SER A 607 19.35 10.83 4.42
C SER A 607 18.10 10.91 3.54
N ILE A 608 17.67 12.13 3.18
CA ILE A 608 16.57 12.34 2.23
C ILE A 608 16.94 11.83 0.83
N GLN A 609 18.16 12.14 0.36
CA GLN A 609 18.63 11.71 -0.95
C GLN A 609 18.75 10.20 -1.06
N GLU A 610 19.29 9.54 -0.03
CA GLU A 610 19.38 8.08 0.07
C GLU A 610 17.99 7.42 0.02
N TYR A 611 17.03 7.95 0.79
CA TYR A 611 15.64 7.48 0.75
C TYR A 611 15.00 7.66 -0.64
N LEU A 612 15.20 8.80 -1.31
CA LEU A 612 14.69 9.05 -2.66
C LEU A 612 15.38 8.19 -3.73
N GLN A 613 16.59 7.69 -3.48
CA GLN A 613 17.27 6.71 -4.33
C GLN A 613 16.69 5.31 -4.13
N LEU A 614 16.44 4.90 -2.87
CA LEU A 614 15.85 3.60 -2.52
C LEU A 614 14.40 3.45 -3.03
N GLN A 615 13.64 4.54 -3.15
CA GLN A 615 12.29 4.52 -3.71
C GLN A 615 12.24 4.45 -5.26
N ARG A 616 13.38 4.67 -5.94
CA ARG A 616 13.49 4.64 -7.41
C ARG A 616 13.98 3.30 -7.98
N GLN A 617 14.41 2.38 -7.12
CA GLN A 617 14.77 0.99 -7.44
C GLN A 617 13.56 0.08 -7.22
#